data_AF-A0A0D3J9I4-F1
#
_entry.id   AF-A0A0D3J9I4-F1
#
_cell.length_a   1.000
_cell.length_b   1.000
_cell.length_c   1.000
_cell.angle_alpha   90.00
_cell.angle_beta   90.00
_cell.angle_gamma   90.00
#
_symmetry.space_group_name_H-M   'P 1'
#
loop_
_entity.id
_entity.type
_entity.pdbx_description
1 polymer ?
#
loop_
_entity_poly.entity_id
_entity_poly.type
_entity_poly.pdbx_seq_one_letter_code
_entity_poly.pdbx_strand_id
1 'polypeptide(L)'
;MEGVLEEIDAMLGEQQSVSARWYARRADLPVDEARALLKSYLSARAGSASGVFLVSGEAASGGRVVRLAEADELERTRAGFASVTTEQLYSVHAPALASDASRKYEPLASLAAAQDAQLYEEASGETNCLLDNRWAAIRPAH
;
A
#
# COMPACT_ATOMS: atom_id res chain seq x y z
N MET A 1 -4.82 -16.07 13.20
CA MET A 1 -5.38 -15.03 12.30
C MET A 1 -5.89 -13.85 13.10
N GLU A 2 -6.66 -14.08 14.17
CA GLU A 2 -7.20 -13.01 15.05
C GLU A 2 -6.13 -12.05 15.60
N GLY A 3 -5.01 -12.57 16.12
CA GLY A 3 -3.91 -11.71 16.59
C GLY A 3 -3.25 -10.83 15.51
N VAL A 4 -3.28 -11.23 14.24
CA VAL A 4 -2.76 -10.39 13.12
C VAL A 4 -3.73 -9.24 12.83
N LEU A 5 -5.04 -9.48 12.97
CA LEU A 5 -6.04 -8.44 12.73
C LEU A 5 -5.99 -7.36 13.82
N GLU A 6 -5.81 -7.76 15.08
CA GLU A 6 -5.64 -6.85 16.23
C GLU A 6 -4.36 -6.01 16.10
N GLU A 7 -3.28 -6.62 15.61
CA GLU A 7 -2.03 -5.91 15.36
C GLU A 7 -2.20 -4.82 14.30
N ILE A 8 -2.87 -5.12 13.19
CA ILE A 8 -3.14 -4.15 12.13
C ILE A 8 -4.08 -3.03 12.62
N ASP A 9 -5.08 -3.36 13.45
CA ASP A 9 -5.93 -2.34 14.10
C ASP A 9 -5.10 -1.37 14.96
N ALA A 10 -4.19 -1.90 15.79
CA ALA A 10 -3.32 -1.09 16.63
C ALA A 10 -2.43 -0.16 15.79
N MET A 11 -1.83 -0.69 14.71
CA MET A 11 -1.02 0.11 13.77
C MET A 11 -1.83 1.23 13.12
N LEU A 12 -3.07 0.95 12.70
CA LEU A 12 -3.96 1.96 12.13
C LEU A 12 -4.39 3.01 13.16
N GLY A 13 -4.51 2.64 14.43
CA GLY A 13 -4.73 3.59 15.53
C GLY A 13 -3.57 4.56 15.74
N GLU A 14 -2.33 4.11 15.53
CA GLU A 14 -1.12 4.92 15.71
C GLU A 14 -0.78 5.80 14.50
N GLN A 15 -0.88 5.25 13.28
CA GLN A 15 -0.32 5.88 12.07
C GLN A 15 -1.37 6.18 10.99
N GLN A 16 -2.64 5.88 11.26
CA GLN A 16 -3.80 6.12 10.39
C GLN A 16 -3.82 5.39 9.04
N SER A 17 -2.66 5.00 8.51
CA SER A 17 -2.47 4.22 7.30
C SER A 17 -1.31 3.24 7.46
N VAL A 18 -1.34 2.14 6.71
CA VAL A 18 -0.29 1.12 6.70
C VAL A 18 -0.05 0.69 5.27
N SER A 19 1.13 0.99 4.71
CA SER A 19 1.52 0.50 3.39
C SER A 19 1.97 -0.97 3.45
N ALA A 20 1.75 -1.71 2.37
CA ALA A 20 2.18 -3.11 2.28
C ALA A 20 3.69 -3.28 2.42
N ARG A 21 4.48 -2.29 1.97
CA ARG A 21 5.93 -2.29 2.11
C ARG A 21 6.36 -2.08 3.56
N TRP A 22 5.75 -1.12 4.24
CA TRP A 22 6.04 -0.84 5.64
C TRP A 22 5.64 -2.03 6.53
N TYR A 23 4.46 -2.59 6.30
CA TYR A 23 4.00 -3.78 7.03
C TYR A 23 4.91 -4.99 6.80
N ALA A 24 5.29 -5.26 5.54
CA ALA A 24 6.22 -6.34 5.21
C ALA A 24 7.53 -6.23 5.97
N ARG A 25 8.09 -5.02 6.09
CA ARG A 25 9.35 -4.80 6.83
C ARG A 25 9.17 -4.96 8.33
N ARG A 26 8.08 -4.43 8.89
CA ARG A 26 7.79 -4.55 10.33
C ARG A 26 7.52 -5.98 10.77
N ALA A 27 6.80 -6.74 9.96
CA ALA A 27 6.45 -8.14 10.22
C ALA A 27 7.55 -9.14 9.78
N ASP A 28 8.61 -8.67 9.12
CA ASP A 28 9.67 -9.47 8.50
C ASP A 28 9.13 -10.54 7.53
N LEU A 29 8.23 -10.11 6.62
CA LEU A 29 7.54 -10.97 5.65
C LEU A 29 7.82 -10.53 4.21
N PRO A 30 7.74 -11.45 3.22
CA PRO A 30 7.66 -11.07 1.82
C PRO A 30 6.49 -10.09 1.56
N VAL A 31 6.72 -9.11 0.67
CA VAL A 31 5.71 -8.07 0.38
C VAL A 31 4.40 -8.66 -0.15
N ASP A 32 4.45 -9.75 -0.91
CA ASP A 32 3.24 -10.42 -1.41
C ASP A 32 2.43 -11.08 -0.29
N GLU A 33 3.09 -11.63 0.74
CA GLU A 33 2.42 -12.16 1.93
C GLU A 33 1.80 -11.03 2.75
N ALA A 34 2.54 -9.94 2.95
CA ALA A 34 2.03 -8.73 3.58
C ALA A 34 0.77 -8.19 2.87
N ARG A 35 0.77 -8.14 1.54
CA ARG A 35 -0.42 -7.76 0.75
C ARG A 35 -1.58 -8.72 0.98
N ALA A 36 -1.33 -10.03 1.01
CA ALA A 36 -2.38 -11.02 1.24
C ALA A 36 -3.00 -10.89 2.64
N LEU A 37 -2.18 -10.62 3.66
CA LEU A 37 -2.65 -10.36 5.03
C LEU A 37 -3.48 -9.08 5.12
N LEU A 38 -3.01 -7.98 4.52
CA LEU A 38 -3.76 -6.72 4.48
C LEU A 38 -5.07 -6.83 3.70
N LYS A 39 -5.12 -7.60 2.60
CA LYS A 39 -6.37 -7.93 1.89
C LYS A 39 -7.33 -8.75 2.76
N SER A 40 -6.79 -9.70 3.51
CA SER A 40 -7.58 -10.51 4.46
C SER A 40 -8.14 -9.63 5.58
N TYR A 41 -7.36 -8.67 6.06
CA TYR A 41 -7.80 -7.67 7.03
C TYR A 41 -8.95 -6.81 6.50
N LEU A 42 -8.84 -6.25 5.29
CA LEU A 42 -9.94 -5.49 4.66
C LEU A 42 -11.23 -6.31 4.55
N SER A 43 -11.09 -7.60 4.25
CA SER A 43 -12.23 -8.52 4.15
C SER A 43 -12.85 -8.80 5.52
N ALA A 44 -12.02 -9.00 6.56
CA ALA A 44 -12.47 -9.29 7.91
C ALA A 44 -13.04 -8.06 8.66
N ARG A 45 -12.57 -6.86 8.31
CA ARG A 45 -12.97 -5.57 8.91
C ARG A 45 -13.69 -4.67 7.90
N ALA A 46 -14.56 -5.27 7.09
CA ALA A 46 -15.34 -4.56 6.08
C ALA A 46 -16.09 -3.37 6.70
N GLY A 47 -15.88 -2.18 6.13
CA GLY A 47 -16.47 -0.92 6.62
C GLY A 47 -15.74 -0.25 7.80
N SER A 48 -14.77 -0.93 8.41
CA SER A 48 -13.90 -0.38 9.47
C SER A 48 -12.50 -0.01 8.97
N ALA A 49 -12.20 -0.28 7.71
CA ALA A 49 -11.00 0.18 7.01
C ALA A 49 -11.25 0.29 5.51
N SER A 50 -10.45 1.11 4.84
CA SER A 50 -10.42 1.27 3.38
C SER A 50 -9.05 0.90 2.83
N GLY A 51 -9.00 0.55 1.55
CA GLY A 51 -7.79 0.10 0.87
C GLY A 51 -7.50 0.90 -0.38
N VAL A 52 -6.25 1.29 -0.55
CA VAL A 52 -5.73 1.91 -1.77
C VAL A 52 -4.99 0.87 -2.58
N PHE A 53 -5.30 0.79 -3.86
CA PHE A 53 -4.73 -0.13 -4.84
C PHE A 53 -3.85 0.64 -5.83
N LEU A 54 -2.74 0.03 -6.21
CA LEU A 54 -1.92 0.44 -7.34
C LEU A 54 -2.37 -0.33 -8.58
N VAL A 55 -2.77 0.43 -9.61
CA VAL A 55 -3.15 -0.08 -10.93
C VAL A 55 -2.14 0.41 -11.95
N SER A 56 -1.53 -0.49 -12.71
CA SER A 56 -0.63 -0.16 -13.81
C SER A 56 -1.11 -0.80 -15.11
N GLY A 57 -0.82 -0.13 -16.23
CA GLY A 57 -1.26 -0.61 -17.53
C GLY A 57 -1.04 0.40 -18.64
N GLU A 58 -1.66 0.15 -19.78
CA GLU A 58 -1.72 1.08 -20.90
C GLU A 58 -2.98 1.95 -20.78
N ALA A 59 -2.84 3.28 -20.81
CA ALA A 59 -3.96 4.19 -20.76
C ALA A 59 -4.76 4.15 -22.08
N ALA A 60 -6.07 4.40 -22.01
CA ALA A 60 -6.91 4.49 -23.22
C ALA A 60 -6.47 5.60 -24.20
N SER A 61 -5.79 6.64 -23.68
CA SER A 61 -5.16 7.70 -24.47
C SER A 61 -3.82 7.31 -25.10
N GLY A 62 -3.36 6.08 -24.86
CA GLY A 62 -2.01 5.59 -25.20
C GLY A 62 -0.99 5.85 -24.08
N GLY A 63 0.05 5.02 -24.06
CA GLY A 63 1.17 5.11 -23.13
C GLY A 63 0.98 4.34 -21.82
N ARG A 64 2.09 4.03 -21.14
CA ARG A 64 2.08 3.34 -19.84
C ARG A 64 1.77 4.33 -18.72
N VAL A 65 0.83 3.97 -17.86
CA VAL A 65 0.41 4.78 -16.72
C VAL A 65 0.33 3.91 -15.47
N VAL A 66 0.62 4.51 -14.31
CA VAL A 66 0.39 3.93 -12.99
C VAL A 66 -0.52 4.89 -12.24
N ARG A 67 -1.55 4.36 -11.58
CA ARG A 67 -2.53 5.12 -10.80
C ARG A 67 -2.74 4.47 -9.44
N LEU A 68 -3.04 5.28 -8.44
CA LEU A 68 -3.59 4.83 -7.18
C LEU A 68 -5.12 4.98 -7.23
N ALA A 69 -5.83 4.01 -6.68
CA ALA A 69 -7.28 4.00 -6.63
C ALA A 69 -7.76 3.44 -5.29
N GLU A 70 -8.74 4.11 -4.69
CA GLU A 70 -9.48 3.56 -3.56
C GLU A 70 -10.32 2.36 -3.99
N ALA A 71 -10.65 1.49 -3.03
CA ALA A 71 -11.43 0.28 -3.26
C ALA A 71 -12.77 0.57 -3.98
N ASP A 72 -13.44 1.68 -3.64
CA ASP A 72 -14.72 2.12 -4.22
C ASP A 72 -14.57 2.75 -5.62
N GLU A 73 -13.36 3.13 -6.02
CA GLU A 73 -13.05 3.75 -7.31
C GLU A 73 -12.31 2.82 -8.27
N LEU A 74 -12.04 1.58 -7.84
CA LEU A 74 -11.18 0.64 -8.57
C LEU A 74 -11.73 0.30 -9.95
N GLU A 75 -13.03 0.02 -10.07
CA GLU A 75 -13.67 -0.27 -11.36
C GLU A 75 -13.65 0.94 -12.30
N ARG A 76 -13.88 2.14 -11.78
CA ARG A 76 -13.79 3.38 -12.56
C ARG A 76 -12.36 3.61 -13.04
N THR A 77 -11.38 3.36 -12.18
CA THR A 77 -9.97 3.51 -12.52
C THR A 77 -9.56 2.50 -13.58
N ARG A 78 -9.98 1.23 -13.43
CA ARG A 78 -9.74 0.15 -14.40
C ARG A 78 -10.28 0.51 -15.78
N ALA A 79 -11.46 1.11 -15.86
CA ALA A 79 -12.06 1.56 -17.13
C ALA A 79 -11.24 2.66 -17.86
N GLY A 80 -10.34 3.35 -17.15
CA GLY A 80 -9.41 4.33 -17.76
C GLY A 80 -8.22 3.71 -18.49
N PHE A 81 -8.02 2.39 -18.36
CA PHE A 81 -6.96 1.65 -19.03
C PHE A 81 -7.49 0.92 -20.26
N ALA A 82 -6.72 0.92 -21.35
CA ALA A 82 -6.92 0.03 -22.48
C ALA A 82 -6.59 -1.42 -22.11
N SER A 83 -5.54 -1.61 -21.29
CA SER A 83 -5.19 -2.89 -20.70
C SER A 83 -4.54 -2.68 -19.34
N VAL A 84 -4.88 -3.53 -18.36
CA VAL A 84 -4.27 -3.52 -17.02
C VAL A 84 -3.18 -4.59 -16.98
N THR A 85 -1.98 -4.20 -16.56
CA THR A 85 -0.83 -5.10 -16.36
C THR A 85 -0.74 -5.56 -14.89
N THR A 86 -1.02 -4.68 -13.93
CA THR A 86 -0.93 -5.02 -12.52
C THR A 86 -2.00 -4.30 -11.72
N GLU A 87 -2.59 -5.01 -10.77
CA GLU A 87 -3.50 -4.48 -9.77
C GLU A 87 -3.13 -5.10 -8.42
N GLN A 88 -2.68 -4.28 -7.47
CA GLN A 88 -2.20 -4.76 -6.17
C GLN A 88 -2.56 -3.79 -5.05
N LEU A 89 -2.82 -4.34 -3.86
CA LEU A 89 -3.03 -3.51 -2.68
C LEU A 89 -1.74 -2.76 -2.35
N TYR A 90 -1.85 -1.44 -2.22
CA TYR A 90 -0.75 -0.55 -1.88
C TYR A 90 -0.74 -0.25 -0.39
N SER A 91 -1.87 0.15 0.18
CA SER A 91 -2.02 0.46 1.60
C SER A 91 -3.44 0.23 2.10
N VAL A 92 -3.59 0.15 3.43
CA VAL A 92 -4.87 0.22 4.13
C VAL A 92 -4.90 1.44 5.03
N HIS A 93 -6.07 1.99 5.32
CA HIS A 93 -6.22 3.15 6.20
C HIS A 93 -7.54 3.16 6.94
N ALA A 94 -7.59 3.94 8.02
CA ALA A 94 -8.79 4.12 8.81
C ALA A 94 -9.87 4.89 8.01
N PRO A 95 -11.17 4.62 8.21
CA PRO A 95 -12.27 5.26 7.48
C PRO A 95 -12.37 6.77 7.72
N ALA A 96 -11.90 7.25 8.87
CA ALA A 96 -11.96 8.67 9.26
C ALA A 96 -11.20 9.61 8.30
N LEU A 97 -10.25 9.08 7.49
CA LEU A 97 -9.59 9.86 6.43
C LEU A 97 -10.42 10.03 5.16
N ALA A 98 -11.48 9.25 4.98
CA ALA A 98 -12.29 9.27 3.77
C ALA A 98 -13.39 10.35 3.76
N SER A 99 -13.58 11.12 4.85
CA SER A 99 -14.70 12.06 4.98
C SER A 99 -14.51 13.41 4.28
N ASP A 100 -13.32 13.73 3.79
CA ASP A 100 -13.05 14.96 3.02
C ASP A 100 -12.55 14.61 1.61
N ALA A 101 -13.46 14.56 0.65
CA ALA A 101 -13.18 14.20 -0.74
C ALA A 101 -12.14 15.11 -1.42
N SER A 102 -11.94 16.33 -0.92
CA SER A 102 -10.93 17.28 -1.43
C SER A 102 -9.51 16.96 -0.96
N ARG A 103 -9.40 16.13 0.09
CA ARG A 103 -8.15 15.71 0.75
C ARG A 103 -8.06 14.20 0.90
N LYS A 104 -8.81 13.40 0.12
CA LYS A 104 -8.81 11.93 0.29
C LYS A 104 -7.41 11.32 0.07
N TYR A 105 -6.64 11.87 -0.87
CA TYR A 105 -5.34 11.33 -1.27
C TYR A 105 -4.12 12.06 -0.69
N GLU A 106 -4.24 13.33 -0.32
CA GLU A 106 -3.08 14.14 0.12
C GLU A 106 -2.50 13.71 1.48
N PRO A 107 -3.32 13.43 2.51
CA PRO A 107 -2.87 12.87 3.79
C PRO A 107 -2.39 11.42 3.62
N LEU A 108 -3.05 10.60 2.79
CA LEU A 108 -2.62 9.22 2.55
C LEU A 108 -1.28 9.16 1.82
N ALA A 109 -1.08 9.99 0.79
CA ALA A 109 0.17 10.09 0.07
C ALA A 109 1.28 10.66 0.96
N SER A 110 0.98 11.67 1.78
CA SER A 110 1.95 12.27 2.70
C SER A 110 2.33 11.31 3.84
N LEU A 111 1.37 10.54 4.39
CA LEU A 111 1.62 9.52 5.41
C LEU A 111 2.39 8.33 4.85
N ALA A 112 2.03 7.84 3.65
CA ALA A 112 2.79 6.80 2.97
C ALA A 112 4.23 7.25 2.67
N ALA A 113 4.40 8.51 2.25
CA ALA A 113 5.72 9.11 2.06
C ALA A 113 6.50 9.23 3.37
N ALA A 114 5.84 9.54 4.49
CA ALA A 114 6.46 9.58 5.82
C ALA A 114 6.86 8.18 6.31
N GLN A 115 6.03 7.16 6.07
CA GLN A 115 6.38 5.77 6.36
C GLN A 115 7.56 5.31 5.52
N ASP A 116 7.57 5.62 4.23
CA ASP A 116 8.73 5.36 3.38
C ASP A 116 9.96 6.10 3.91
N ALA A 117 9.86 7.39 4.27
CA ALA A 117 10.92 8.20 4.90
C ALA A 117 11.47 7.55 6.18
N GLN A 118 10.60 7.06 7.07
CA GLN A 118 11.00 6.32 8.27
C GLN A 118 11.81 5.06 7.90
N LEU A 119 11.39 4.31 6.88
CA LEU A 119 12.14 3.15 6.40
C LEU A 119 13.53 3.55 5.86
N TYR A 120 13.68 4.74 5.27
CA TYR A 120 14.98 5.29 4.86
C TYR A 120 15.85 5.66 6.06
N GLU A 121 15.27 6.29 7.08
CA GLU A 121 15.99 6.71 8.29
C GLU A 121 16.44 5.52 9.15
N GLU A 122 15.60 4.51 9.34
CA GLU A 122 15.97 3.29 10.07
C GLU A 122 17.09 2.51 9.36
N ALA A 123 17.20 2.66 8.04
CA ALA A 123 18.30 2.07 7.29
C ALA A 123 19.63 2.85 7.47
N SER A 124 19.63 4.06 8.02
CA SER A 124 20.76 5.02 8.02
C SER A 124 22.03 4.64 8.81
N GLY A 125 22.14 3.42 9.30
CA GLY A 125 23.46 2.80 9.55
C GLY A 125 24.19 2.42 8.26
N GLU A 126 23.46 2.28 7.16
CA GLU A 126 23.93 2.01 5.81
C GLU A 126 23.22 2.94 4.79
N THR A 127 23.94 3.35 3.75
CA THR A 127 23.60 4.51 2.90
C THR A 127 22.43 4.28 1.92
N ASN A 128 21.56 3.27 2.11
CA ASN A 128 20.56 2.95 1.10
C ASN A 128 19.39 2.06 1.58
N CYS A 129 18.14 2.53 1.46
CA CYS A 129 16.95 1.67 1.64
C CYS A 129 16.81 0.55 0.57
N LEU A 130 17.59 0.63 -0.52
CA LEU A 130 17.66 -0.37 -1.58
C LEU A 130 18.64 -1.51 -1.23
N LEU A 131 19.37 -1.43 -0.11
CA LEU A 131 20.16 -2.55 0.42
C LEU A 131 19.28 -3.57 1.14
N ASP A 132 18.15 -3.15 1.72
CA ASP A 132 17.11 -4.10 2.14
C ASP A 132 16.26 -4.54 0.93
N ASN A 133 16.92 -5.27 0.04
CA ASN A 133 16.32 -5.93 -1.11
C ASN A 133 15.91 -7.37 -0.77
N ARG A 134 15.85 -7.74 0.53
CA ARG A 134 15.54 -9.11 0.99
C ARG A 134 14.27 -9.65 0.33
N TRP A 135 13.30 -8.76 0.14
CA TRP A 135 11.99 -9.02 -0.46
C TRP A 135 11.79 -8.40 -1.85
N ALA A 136 12.86 -7.93 -2.50
CA ALA A 136 12.78 -7.47 -3.88
C ALA A 136 12.59 -8.66 -4.83
N ALA A 137 11.64 -8.52 -5.76
CA ALA A 137 11.38 -9.54 -6.79
C ALA A 137 12.55 -9.69 -7.78
N ILE A 138 13.39 -8.67 -7.92
CA ILE A 138 14.59 -8.68 -8.76
C ILE A 138 15.80 -8.65 -7.84
N ARG A 139 16.68 -9.64 -7.98
CA ARG A 139 17.98 -9.69 -7.31
C ARG A 139 19.09 -9.39 -8.32
N PRO A 140 20.04 -8.49 -8.01
CA PRO A 140 21.20 -8.31 -8.86
C PRO A 140 22.00 -9.62 -8.93
N ALA A 141 22.49 -9.97 -10.11
CA ALA A 141 23.43 -11.07 -10.26
C ALA A 141 24.77 -10.66 -9.63
N HIS A 142 25.29 -11.49 -8.73
CA HIS A 142 26.63 -11.34 -8.16
C HIS A 142 27.69 -11.94 -9.08
#